data_AF-A0A2T7GAU8-F1
#
_entry.id   AF-A0A2T7GAU8-F1
#
_cell.length_a   1.000
_cell.length_b   1.000
_cell.length_c   1.000
_cell.angle_alpha   90.00
_cell.angle_beta   90.00
_cell.angle_gamma   90.00
#
_symmetry.space_group_name_H-M   'P 1'
#
loop_
_entity.id
_entity.type
_entity.pdbx_description
1 polymer ?
#
loop_
_entity_poly.entity_id
_entity_poly.type
_entity_poly.pdbx_seq_one_letter_code
_entity_poly.pdbx_strand_id
1 'polypeptide(L)'
;MDAFPQDVIGGKNKSEAAPRQIEIDWGGPQHVVTDIDGSKSIFRGRRWVRRFLAASDAQEGDIVVLTETAPYKLSVRLERRASEV
;
A
#
# COMPACT_ATOMS: atom_id res chain seq x y z
N MET A 1 13.42 5.24 -3.13
CA MET A 1 12.13 4.98 -2.42
C MET A 1 11.49 6.34 -2.25
N ASP A 2 11.13 6.93 -3.38
CA ASP A 2 11.02 8.40 -3.49
C ASP A 2 9.56 8.83 -3.73
N ALA A 3 8.67 7.85 -3.89
CA ALA A 3 7.23 8.02 -4.01
C ALA A 3 6.52 8.23 -2.66
N PHE A 4 7.23 8.08 -1.53
CA PHE A 4 6.67 8.24 -0.19
C PHE A 4 7.45 9.29 0.61
N PRO A 5 6.76 10.07 1.46
CA PRO A 5 7.42 10.93 2.44
C PRO A 5 8.38 10.15 3.35
N GLN A 6 9.52 10.75 3.71
CA GLN A 6 10.51 10.08 4.56
C GLN A 6 9.99 9.82 5.99
N ASP A 7 9.06 10.63 6.47
CA ASP A 7 8.46 10.53 7.79
C ASP A 7 7.45 9.38 7.94
N VAL A 8 7.11 8.67 6.86
CA VAL A 8 6.32 7.41 6.90
C VAL A 8 7.16 6.15 6.72
N ILE A 9 8.47 6.32 6.57
CA ILE A 9 9.43 5.23 6.40
C ILE A 9 10.11 4.97 7.74
N GLY A 10 9.85 3.79 8.31
CA GLY A 10 10.44 3.32 9.54
C GLY A 10 11.67 2.45 9.31
N GLY A 11 12.33 2.11 10.41
CA GLY A 11 13.44 1.18 10.45
C GLY A 11 13.02 -0.30 10.47
N LYS A 12 14.00 -1.16 10.74
CA LYS A 12 13.94 -2.62 10.53
C LYS A 12 12.91 -3.32 11.41
N ASN A 13 12.57 -2.71 12.55
CA ASN A 13 11.81 -3.33 13.64
C ASN A 13 10.65 -2.44 14.08
N LYS A 14 9.69 -3.00 14.84
CA LYS A 14 8.52 -2.25 15.34
C LYS A 14 8.90 -1.08 16.26
N SER A 15 9.99 -1.21 17.01
CA SER A 15 10.51 -0.15 17.87
C SER A 15 11.10 1.02 17.09
N GLU A 16 11.38 0.82 15.80
CA GLU A 16 11.83 1.83 14.84
C GLU A 16 10.68 2.19 13.88
N ALA A 17 9.43 2.12 14.33
CA ALA A 17 8.29 2.54 13.51
C ALA A 17 8.44 4.01 13.07
N ALA A 18 7.93 4.31 11.89
CA ALA A 18 7.97 5.67 11.37
C ALA A 18 7.22 6.66 12.29
N PRO A 19 7.64 7.93 12.35
CA PRO A 19 6.97 8.94 13.17
C PRO A 19 5.55 9.25 12.67
N ARG A 20 5.24 8.99 11.40
CA ARG A 20 3.90 9.08 10.84
C ARG A 20 3.47 7.77 10.18
N GLN A 21 2.15 7.60 10.11
CA GLN A 21 1.52 6.46 9.45
C GLN A 21 0.74 6.96 8.24
N ILE A 22 0.62 6.09 7.25
CA ILE A 22 -0.25 6.28 6.09
C ILE A 22 -1.57 5.54 6.31
N GLU A 23 -2.65 6.16 5.89
CA GLU A 23 -3.96 5.56 5.76
C GLU A 23 -4.11 5.02 4.33
N ILE A 24 -4.43 3.73 4.22
CA ILE A 24 -4.61 3.03 2.94
C ILE A 24 -6.09 2.67 2.81
N ASP A 25 -6.75 3.30 1.85
CA ASP A 25 -8.04 2.90 1.33
C ASP A 25 -7.83 1.94 0.15
N TRP A 26 -8.15 0.67 0.35
CA TRP A 26 -8.04 -0.38 -0.66
C TRP A 26 -9.41 -0.83 -1.20
N GLY A 27 -10.48 -0.09 -0.89
CA GLY A 27 -11.86 -0.46 -1.27
C GLY A 27 -12.49 -1.55 -0.41
N GLY A 28 -11.85 -1.91 0.71
CA GLY A 28 -12.38 -2.87 1.68
C GLY A 28 -13.25 -2.23 2.78
N PRO A 29 -13.75 -3.04 3.73
CA PRO A 29 -14.65 -2.56 4.78
C PRO A 29 -13.98 -1.62 5.80
N GLN A 30 -12.65 -1.62 5.88
CA GLN A 30 -11.88 -0.78 6.79
C GLN A 30 -10.59 -0.30 6.13
N HIS A 31 -10.29 0.98 6.29
CA HIS A 31 -8.99 1.53 5.95
C HIS A 31 -7.90 0.93 6.83
N VAL A 32 -6.67 0.90 6.30
CA VAL A 32 -5.51 0.38 7.02
C VAL A 32 -4.57 1.51 7.38
N VAL A 33 -4.22 1.61 8.66
CA VAL A 33 -3.20 2.55 9.13
C VAL A 33 -1.89 1.78 9.33
N THR A 34 -0.83 2.18 8.62
CA THR A 34 0.47 1.49 8.67
C THR A 34 1.63 2.44 8.37
N ASP A 35 2.84 2.06 8.78
CA ASP A 35 4.10 2.62 8.26
C ASP A 35 4.72 1.69 7.20
N ILE A 36 5.79 2.15 6.57
CA ILE A 36 6.60 1.36 5.64
C ILE A 36 7.89 0.94 6.34
N ASP A 37 8.22 -0.35 6.30
CA ASP A 37 9.54 -0.85 6.70
C ASP A 37 10.54 -0.49 5.60
N GLY A 38 11.32 0.58 5.81
CA GLY A 38 12.28 1.10 4.84
C GLY A 38 13.40 0.13 4.51
N SER A 39 13.71 -0.81 5.41
CA SER A 39 14.74 -1.81 5.15
C SER A 39 14.33 -2.85 4.11
N LYS A 40 13.03 -3.09 3.98
CA LYS A 40 12.44 -4.10 3.07
C LYS A 40 11.58 -3.48 1.98
N SER A 41 11.33 -2.17 2.05
CA SER A 41 10.40 -1.46 1.17
C SER A 41 9.01 -2.10 1.14
N ILE A 42 8.48 -2.51 2.30
CA ILE A 42 7.15 -3.13 2.41
C ILE A 42 6.28 -2.40 3.43
N PHE A 43 4.95 -2.39 3.22
CA PHE A 43 4.01 -2.00 4.27
C PHE A 43 4.13 -2.95 5.47
N ARG A 44 4.31 -2.40 6.67
CA ARG A 44 4.39 -3.22 7.88
C ARG A 44 3.06 -3.94 8.13
N GLY A 45 1.95 -3.20 8.00
CA GLY A 45 0.58 -3.68 8.01
C GLY A 45 0.13 -4.21 6.66
N ARG A 46 0.67 -5.35 6.22
CA ARG A 46 0.38 -5.95 4.89
C ARG A 46 -0.78 -6.96 4.85
N ARG A 47 -1.51 -7.17 5.95
CA ARG A 47 -2.59 -8.20 6.01
C ARG A 47 -3.71 -7.95 5.00
N TRP A 48 -3.93 -6.70 4.62
CA TRP A 48 -4.95 -6.32 3.65
C TRP A 48 -4.59 -6.71 2.21
N VAL A 49 -3.30 -6.84 1.86
CA VAL A 49 -2.86 -7.12 0.49
C VAL A 49 -3.50 -8.39 -0.05
N ARG A 50 -3.51 -9.48 0.75
CA ARG A 50 -4.17 -10.73 0.35
C ARG A 50 -5.68 -10.55 0.15
N ARG A 51 -6.33 -9.72 0.96
CA ARG A 51 -7.77 -9.47 0.86
C ARG A 51 -8.10 -8.61 -0.35
N PHE A 52 -7.28 -7.59 -0.62
CA PHE A 52 -7.40 -6.75 -1.80
C PHE A 52 -7.30 -7.59 -3.08
N LEU A 53 -6.23 -8.38 -3.23
CA LEU A 53 -6.04 -9.22 -4.43
C LEU A 53 -7.19 -10.21 -4.65
N ALA A 54 -7.70 -10.81 -3.57
CA ALA A 54 -8.83 -11.73 -3.65
C ALA A 54 -10.15 -11.01 -3.98
N ALA A 55 -10.37 -9.79 -3.46
CA ALA A 55 -11.57 -9.01 -3.71
C ALA A 55 -11.59 -8.37 -5.10
N SER A 56 -10.42 -8.06 -5.67
CA SER A 56 -10.28 -7.48 -7.00
C SER A 56 -10.15 -8.53 -8.11
N ASP A 57 -10.15 -9.84 -7.76
CA ASP A 57 -9.89 -10.95 -8.68
C ASP A 57 -8.59 -10.76 -9.48
N ALA A 58 -7.55 -10.25 -8.79
CA ALA A 58 -6.29 -9.88 -9.42
C ALA A 58 -5.59 -11.11 -10.01
N GLN A 59 -5.12 -10.96 -11.25
CA GLN A 59 -4.37 -11.98 -11.97
C GLN A 59 -2.92 -11.56 -12.19
N GLU A 60 -2.08 -12.53 -12.53
CA GLU A 60 -0.71 -12.24 -12.95
C GLU A 60 -0.72 -11.32 -14.18
N GLY A 61 0.07 -10.24 -14.11
CA GLY A 61 0.15 -9.24 -15.17
C GLY A 61 -0.75 -8.01 -14.95
N ASP A 62 -1.67 -8.04 -13.98
CA ASP A 62 -2.40 -6.84 -13.57
C ASP A 62 -1.49 -5.86 -12.82
N ILE A 63 -1.83 -4.57 -12.91
CA ILE A 63 -1.06 -3.48 -12.32
C ILE A 63 -1.80 -2.96 -11.09
N VAL A 64 -1.10 -2.90 -9.96
CA VAL A 64 -1.63 -2.25 -8.75
C VAL A 64 -1.18 -0.81 -8.73
N VAL A 65 -2.14 0.11 -8.77
CA VAL A 65 -1.91 1.56 -8.74
C VAL A 65 -2.19 2.09 -7.34
N LEU A 66 -1.22 2.83 -6.80
CA LEU A 66 -1.36 3.57 -5.55
C LEU A 66 -1.44 5.06 -5.89
N THR A 67 -2.50 5.72 -5.46
CA THR A 67 -2.74 7.14 -5.70
C THR A 67 -2.81 7.87 -4.36
N GLU A 68 -1.97 8.89 -4.18
CA GLU A 68 -2.12 9.81 -3.04
C GLU A 68 -3.38 10.66 -3.24
N THR A 69 -4.33 10.54 -2.31
CA THR A 69 -5.63 11.26 -2.37
C THR A 69 -5.67 12.46 -1.42
N ALA A 70 -4.84 12.43 -0.38
CA ALA A 70 -4.61 13.51 0.57
C ALA A 70 -3.26 13.26 1.27
N PRO A 71 -2.70 14.23 2.01
CA PRO A 71 -1.48 14.01 2.78
C PRO A 71 -1.61 12.78 3.68
N TYR A 72 -0.69 11.83 3.50
CA TYR A 72 -0.66 10.55 4.22
C TYR A 72 -1.84 9.61 3.94
N LYS A 73 -2.62 9.84 2.87
CA LYS A 73 -3.73 8.97 2.46
C LYS A 73 -3.53 8.43 1.05
N LEU A 74 -3.55 7.12 0.93
CA LEU A 74 -3.40 6.40 -0.33
C LEU A 74 -4.69 5.67 -0.68
N SER A 75 -5.12 5.77 -1.93
CA SER A 75 -6.09 4.86 -2.53
C SER A 75 -5.36 3.79 -3.34
N VAL A 76 -5.81 2.55 -3.25
CA VAL A 76 -5.25 1.41 -3.97
C VAL A 76 -6.30 0.88 -4.94
N ARG A 77 -5.92 0.74 -6.20
CA ARG A 77 -6.79 0.22 -7.26
C ARG A 77 -6.02 -0.80 -8.10
N LEU A 78 -6.78 -1.73 -8.68
CA LEU A 78 -6.27 -2.67 -9.66
C LEU A 78 -6.60 -2.14 -11.05
N GLU A 79 -5.59 -1.95 -11.88
CA GLU A 79 -5.73 -1.75 -13.31
C GLU A 79 -5.47 -3.08 -14.00
N ARG A 80 -6.51 -3.60 -14.66
CA ARG A 80 -6.36 -4.82 -15.44
C ARG A 80 -5.48 -4.52 -16.64
N ARG A 81 -4.60 -5.46 -16.97
CA ARG A 81 -3.88 -5.36 -18.24
C ARG A 81 -4.92 -5.36 -19.36
N ALA A 82 -5.00 -4.28 -20.12
CA ALA A 82 -5.77 -4.28 -21.35
C ALA A 82 -5.18 -5.37 -22.25
N SER A 83 -6.02 -6.35 -22.62
CA SER A 83 -5.64 -7.32 -23.62
C SER A 83 -5.43 -6.54 -24.92
N GLU A 84 -4.17 -6.35 -25.34
CA GLU A 84 -3.90 -6.09 -26.75
C GLU A 84 -4.38 -7.33 -27.50
N VAL A 85 -5.52 -7.18 -28.17
CA VAL A 85 -6.09 -8.14 -29.13
C VAL A 85 -5.48 -7.93 -30.51
#